data_AF-A0AAW1IZ94-F1
#
_entry.id   AF-A0AAW1IZ94-F1
#
_cell.length_a   1.000
_cell.length_b   1.000
_cell.length_c   1.000
_cell.angle_alpha   90.00
_cell.angle_beta   90.00
_cell.angle_gamma   90.00
#
_symmetry.space_group_name_H-M   'P 1'
#
loop_
_entity.id
_entity.type
_entity.pdbx_description
1 polymer ?
#
loop_
_entity_poly.entity_id
_entity_poly.type
_entity_poly.pdbx_seq_one_letter_code
_entity_poly.pdbx_strand_id
1 'polypeptide(L)'
;MVKPKSVVWRCYDLKDKDNFSCKYCKTSFKRNATRQFQHLLKCVKIPENVVRILKKRILPVRHVSGSNNDTMPSSTEVLEDSDTETTSQQGQGGSLVSEIASLVRPVPSSATSSFSSISKASKGTISSYFDNMSSQENNKIDEIFARAIYVSEIPLDMTTKKIWLDVFKTMRCAYKPPSRYQLSSPLLESEYTRVKAAVSSKISEAPILSLQMDGWSNCRNDSISKFDINTPLPVFYKSIHTEDNRHLATFLAPEIVKVLEESPKLQIF
;
A
#
# COMPACT_ATOMS: atom_id res chain seq x y z
N MET A 1 -27.19 16.11 -41.49
CA MET A 1 -26.89 16.31 -40.06
C MET A 1 -25.56 17.05 -39.92
N VAL A 2 -25.55 18.25 -39.33
CA VAL A 2 -24.33 19.07 -39.16
C VAL A 2 -23.52 18.53 -37.98
N LYS A 3 -22.24 18.18 -38.19
CA LYS A 3 -21.36 17.71 -37.11
C LYS A 3 -21.26 18.79 -36.01
N PRO A 4 -21.40 18.44 -34.72
CA PRO A 4 -21.31 19.42 -33.64
C PRO A 4 -19.92 20.07 -33.66
N LYS A 5 -19.87 21.41 -33.71
CA LYS A 5 -18.61 22.16 -33.72
C LYS A 5 -17.83 21.84 -32.44
N SER A 6 -16.58 21.37 -32.60
CA SER A 6 -15.68 21.02 -31.49
C SER A 6 -15.50 22.20 -30.52
N VAL A 7 -15.42 21.90 -29.22
CA VAL A 7 -15.27 22.88 -28.12
C VAL A 7 -14.02 23.75 -28.30
N VAL A 8 -13.00 23.21 -28.97
CA VAL A 8 -11.75 23.91 -29.30
C VAL A 8 -12.03 25.22 -30.03
N TRP A 9 -12.95 25.19 -31.01
CA TRP A 9 -13.26 26.36 -31.83
C TRP A 9 -13.94 27.50 -31.05
N ARG A 10 -14.51 27.23 -29.87
CA ARG A 10 -15.09 28.28 -29.02
C ARG A 10 -14.04 29.14 -28.33
N CYS A 11 -12.81 28.65 -28.21
CA CYS A 11 -11.70 29.32 -27.53
C CYS A 11 -10.84 30.22 -28.46
N TYR A 12 -11.22 30.31 -29.74
CA TYR A 12 -10.48 31.05 -30.76
C TYR A 12 -11.37 32.07 -31.47
N ASP A 13 -10.77 33.19 -31.86
CA ASP A 13 -11.33 34.21 -32.75
C ASP A 13 -10.78 34.00 -34.16
N LEU A 14 -11.65 34.06 -35.18
CA LEU A 14 -11.24 34.03 -36.59
C LEU A 14 -10.67 35.40 -36.97
N LYS A 15 -9.44 35.43 -37.47
CA LYS A 15 -8.80 36.65 -38.02
C LYS A 15 -8.93 36.73 -39.53
N ASP A 16 -8.58 35.64 -40.23
CA ASP A 16 -8.68 35.51 -41.69
C ASP A 16 -9.25 34.14 -42.07
N LYS A 17 -9.41 33.84 -43.37
CA LYS A 17 -9.97 32.58 -43.89
C LYS A 17 -9.40 31.31 -43.24
N ASP A 18 -8.14 31.33 -42.81
CA ASP A 18 -7.46 30.20 -42.15
C ASP A 18 -6.64 30.57 -40.89
N ASN A 19 -6.67 31.83 -40.44
CA ASN A 19 -5.93 32.27 -39.26
C ASN A 19 -6.86 32.47 -38.07
N PHE A 20 -6.52 31.84 -36.95
CA PHE A 20 -7.26 31.88 -35.70
C PHE A 20 -6.37 32.41 -34.58
N SER A 21 -6.90 33.25 -33.70
CA SER A 21 -6.18 33.74 -32.52
C SER A 21 -6.83 33.26 -31.23
N CYS A 22 -6.02 32.83 -30.28
CA CYS A 22 -6.50 32.40 -28.97
C CYS A 22 -7.16 33.58 -28.25
N LYS A 23 -8.38 33.42 -27.75
CA LYS A 23 -9.13 34.48 -27.06
C LYS A 23 -8.37 35.03 -25.84
N TYR A 24 -7.56 34.19 -25.20
CA TYR A 24 -6.94 34.46 -23.90
C TYR A 24 -5.52 35.04 -24.01
N CYS A 25 -4.63 34.42 -24.80
CA CYS A 25 -3.25 34.87 -24.93
C CYS A 25 -2.94 35.57 -26.27
N LYS A 26 -3.93 35.63 -27.18
CA LYS A 26 -3.84 36.26 -28.49
C LYS A 26 -2.81 35.65 -29.46
N THR A 27 -2.21 34.51 -29.11
CA THR A 27 -1.33 33.74 -30.01
C THR A 27 -2.12 33.27 -31.25
N SER A 28 -1.55 33.47 -32.43
CA SER A 28 -2.16 33.15 -33.72
C SER A 28 -1.75 31.75 -34.22
N PHE A 29 -2.67 31.05 -34.87
CA PHE A 29 -2.51 29.71 -35.40
C PHE A 29 -3.23 29.58 -36.75
N LYS A 30 -2.65 28.83 -37.69
CA LYS A 30 -3.39 28.32 -38.85
C LYS A 30 -4.45 27.29 -38.41
N ARG A 31 -5.47 27.04 -39.25
CA ARG A 31 -6.55 26.07 -39.01
C ARG A 31 -6.04 24.65 -38.76
N ASN A 32 -5.76 24.31 -37.49
CA ASN A 32 -5.36 22.99 -37.06
C ASN A 32 -5.85 22.74 -35.62
N ALA A 33 -6.92 21.94 -35.49
CA ALA A 33 -7.58 21.71 -34.22
C ALA A 33 -6.66 21.05 -33.18
N THR A 34 -5.75 20.16 -33.58
CA THR A 34 -4.81 19.47 -32.68
C THR A 34 -3.78 20.44 -32.10
N ARG A 35 -3.16 21.27 -32.94
CA ARG A 35 -2.20 22.29 -32.50
C ARG A 35 -2.86 23.33 -31.60
N GLN A 36 -4.06 23.76 -31.96
CA GLN A 36 -4.85 24.70 -31.16
C GLN A 36 -5.24 24.08 -29.81
N PHE A 37 -5.63 22.81 -29.78
CA PHE A 37 -5.93 22.11 -28.54
C PHE A 37 -4.71 21.97 -27.63
N GLN A 38 -3.56 21.55 -28.18
CA GLN A 38 -2.29 21.47 -27.43
C GLN A 38 -1.88 22.82 -26.85
N HIS A 39 -2.11 23.90 -27.59
CA HIS A 39 -1.92 25.26 -27.08
C HIS A 39 -2.84 25.54 -25.88
N LEU A 40 -4.15 25.24 -25.96
CA LEU A 40 -5.08 25.51 -24.85
C LEU A 40 -4.71 24.74 -23.57
N LEU A 41 -4.09 23.56 -23.68
CA LEU A 41 -3.59 22.81 -22.52
C LEU A 41 -2.35 23.45 -21.86
N LYS A 42 -1.62 24.30 -22.59
CA LYS A 42 -0.36 24.94 -22.15
C LYS A 42 -0.48 26.48 -22.03
N CYS A 43 -1.63 27.05 -22.37
CA CYS A 43 -1.84 28.49 -22.37
C CYS A 43 -1.85 29.01 -20.93
N VAL A 44 -1.04 30.03 -20.62
CA VAL A 44 -0.95 30.59 -19.25
C VAL A 44 -2.14 31.48 -18.91
N LYS A 45 -2.77 32.11 -19.92
CA LYS A 45 -3.86 33.09 -19.72
C LYS A 45 -5.26 32.48 -19.77
N ILE A 46 -5.39 31.17 -19.94
CA ILE A 46 -6.69 30.50 -20.04
C ILE A 46 -7.28 30.23 -18.64
N PRO A 47 -8.58 30.50 -18.41
CA PRO A 47 -9.24 30.14 -17.16
C PRO A 47 -9.26 28.63 -16.89
N GLU A 48 -8.98 28.21 -15.66
CA GLU A 48 -8.91 26.80 -15.25
C GLU A 48 -10.18 26.00 -15.52
N ASN A 49 -11.36 26.64 -15.39
CA ASN A 49 -12.64 26.00 -15.66
C ASN A 49 -12.76 25.54 -17.12
N VAL A 50 -12.17 26.30 -18.06
CA VAL A 50 -12.15 25.95 -19.49
C VAL A 50 -11.20 24.78 -19.74
N VAL A 51 -10.01 24.79 -19.12
CA VAL A 51 -9.04 23.68 -19.19
C VAL A 51 -9.66 22.38 -18.67
N ARG A 52 -10.43 22.45 -17.58
CA ARG A 52 -11.12 21.31 -16.98
C ARG A 52 -12.16 20.69 -17.94
N ILE A 53 -12.90 21.52 -18.67
CA ILE A 53 -13.86 21.05 -19.71
C ILE A 53 -13.12 20.39 -20.87
N LEU A 54 -11.99 20.95 -21.30
CA LEU A 54 -11.17 20.41 -22.38
C LEU A 54 -10.57 19.04 -22.01
N LYS A 55 -10.10 18.87 -20.77
CA LYS A 55 -9.54 17.60 -20.26
C LYS A 55 -10.58 16.49 -20.08
N LYS A 56 -11.81 16.83 -19.67
CA LYS A 56 -12.90 15.84 -19.49
C LYS A 56 -13.30 15.08 -20.76
N ARG A 57 -13.02 15.63 -21.95
CA ARG A 57 -13.28 14.96 -23.24
C ARG A 57 -12.12 14.10 -23.78
N ILE A 58 -11.01 13.99 -23.04
CA ILE A 58 -9.85 13.15 -23.41
C ILE A 58 -10.02 11.68 -23.00
N LEU A 59 -11.05 11.32 -22.21
CA LEU A 59 -11.32 9.92 -21.87
C LEU A 59 -12.33 9.29 -22.85
N PRO A 60 -11.90 8.51 -23.86
CA PRO A 60 -12.74 7.53 -24.51
C PRO A 60 -12.64 6.17 -23.80
N VAL A 61 -13.80 5.52 -23.72
CA VAL A 61 -14.01 4.12 -23.37
C VAL A 61 -13.60 3.22 -24.56
N ARG A 62 -12.99 2.06 -24.22
CA ARG A 62 -12.71 0.80 -24.98
C ARG A 62 -11.55 0.76 -25.99
N HIS A 63 -10.68 -0.24 -25.78
CA HIS A 63 -10.39 -1.39 -26.70
C HIS A 63 -9.54 -2.42 -25.90
N VAL A 64 -10.01 -3.63 -25.60
CA VAL A 64 -9.91 -4.89 -26.38
C VAL A 64 -8.57 -5.06 -27.12
N SER A 65 -7.78 -5.98 -26.57
CA SER A 65 -6.80 -6.92 -27.13
C SER A 65 -5.87 -6.46 -28.25
N GLY A 66 -4.56 -6.56 -27.98
CA GLY A 66 -3.51 -6.43 -28.99
C GLY A 66 -2.14 -6.68 -28.38
N SER A 67 -1.66 -7.90 -28.56
CA SER A 67 -0.43 -8.50 -28.07
C SER A 67 0.86 -7.78 -28.49
N ASN A 68 1.93 -8.11 -27.76
CA ASN A 68 3.37 -8.09 -28.11
C ASN A 68 4.20 -6.90 -27.59
N ASN A 69 5.15 -7.16 -26.68
CA ASN A 69 6.52 -7.50 -27.08
C ASN A 69 7.44 -7.74 -25.87
N ASP A 70 8.34 -8.69 -26.10
CA ASP A 70 9.59 -8.94 -25.40
C ASP A 70 10.48 -7.70 -25.24
N THR A 71 11.42 -7.83 -24.31
CA THR A 71 12.81 -7.32 -24.32
C THR A 71 13.14 -6.39 -23.14
N MET A 72 13.77 -7.03 -22.16
CA MET A 72 14.63 -6.46 -21.12
C MET A 72 15.79 -5.65 -21.72
N PRO A 73 16.34 -4.69 -20.95
CA PRO A 73 17.71 -4.94 -20.53
C PRO A 73 17.91 -4.73 -19.03
N SER A 74 18.55 -5.75 -18.46
CA SER A 74 19.30 -5.74 -17.21
C SER A 74 20.44 -4.72 -17.30
N SER A 75 20.64 -3.94 -16.25
CA SER A 75 21.92 -3.33 -15.94
C SER A 75 22.11 -3.40 -14.45
N THR A 76 22.91 -4.40 -14.10
CA THR A 76 23.65 -4.62 -12.87
C THR A 76 24.48 -3.38 -12.54
N GLU A 77 24.36 -2.85 -11.33
CA GLU A 77 25.47 -2.19 -10.66
C GLU A 77 25.62 -2.78 -9.26
N VAL A 78 26.89 -2.86 -8.86
CA VAL A 78 27.53 -3.81 -7.98
C VAL A 78 28.31 -2.96 -6.97
N LEU A 79 28.08 -3.19 -5.67
CA LEU A 79 28.94 -2.87 -4.51
C LEU A 79 29.07 -1.36 -4.19
N GLU A 80 29.19 -0.89 -2.95
CA GLU A 80 30.07 -1.37 -1.89
C GLU A 80 29.53 -1.17 -0.47
N ASP A 81 30.20 -1.94 0.39
CA ASP A 81 30.04 -2.31 1.78
C ASP A 81 30.47 -1.20 2.76
N SER A 82 29.98 -1.29 4.02
CA SER A 82 30.70 -0.80 5.21
C SER A 82 29.97 -1.26 6.47
N ASP A 83 30.43 -2.38 7.00
CA ASP A 83 30.24 -2.83 8.38
C ASP A 83 30.83 -1.83 9.38
N THR A 84 30.13 -1.58 10.47
CA THR A 84 30.78 -1.34 11.77
C THR A 84 29.87 -1.83 12.90
N GLU A 85 30.26 -2.95 13.50
CA GLU A 85 29.75 -3.41 14.77
C GLU A 85 30.18 -2.47 15.90
N THR A 86 29.27 -2.16 16.82
CA THR A 86 29.65 -1.86 18.22
C THR A 86 28.53 -2.38 19.12
N THR A 87 28.85 -3.47 19.81
CA THR A 87 28.09 -4.02 20.93
C THR A 87 28.34 -3.19 22.19
N SER A 88 27.28 -2.82 22.90
CA SER A 88 27.28 -2.59 24.36
C SER A 88 25.83 -2.68 24.88
N GLN A 89 25.63 -3.62 25.79
CA GLN A 89 24.36 -3.93 26.48
C GLN A 89 24.05 -2.89 27.57
N GLN A 90 22.77 -2.65 27.89
CA GLN A 90 22.07 -3.11 29.11
C GLN A 90 20.73 -2.37 29.29
N GLY A 91 19.70 -3.10 29.71
CA GLY A 91 18.29 -2.76 29.48
C GLY A 91 17.59 -1.94 30.56
N GLN A 92 16.28 -1.72 30.33
CA GLN A 92 15.23 -1.71 31.34
C GLN A 92 13.87 -1.90 30.65
N GLY A 93 13.12 -2.89 31.14
CA GLY A 93 11.81 -3.27 30.63
C GLY A 93 10.69 -2.37 31.11
N GLY A 94 9.61 -2.32 30.32
CA GLY A 94 8.35 -1.70 30.67
C GLY A 94 7.22 -2.32 29.86
N SER A 95 6.39 -3.10 30.53
CA SER A 95 5.18 -3.76 30.04
C SER A 95 4.13 -2.72 29.62
N LEU A 96 3.55 -2.86 28.42
CA LEU A 96 2.42 -2.05 27.96
C LEU A 96 1.25 -2.96 27.58
N VAL A 97 0.58 -3.49 28.60
CA VAL A 97 -0.84 -3.87 28.53
C VAL A 97 -1.58 -2.89 29.43
N SER A 98 -2.08 -1.79 28.86
CA SER A 98 -3.27 -1.05 29.33
C SER A 98 -3.38 0.30 28.61
N GLU A 99 -3.85 0.32 27.35
CA GLU A 99 -4.22 1.59 26.72
C GLU A 99 -5.36 1.47 25.69
N ILE A 100 -6.48 0.85 26.06
CA ILE A 100 -7.73 0.91 25.27
C ILE A 100 -8.97 1.16 26.16
N ALA A 101 -8.82 1.84 27.30
CA ALA A 101 -9.97 2.12 28.17
C ALA A 101 -9.89 3.52 28.81
N SER A 102 -9.86 4.59 28.01
CA SER A 102 -10.06 5.96 28.52
C SER A 102 -10.44 7.03 27.46
N LEU A 103 -11.20 6.67 26.42
CA LEU A 103 -11.80 7.67 25.51
C LEU A 103 -13.27 7.95 25.84
N VAL A 104 -13.55 8.32 27.09
CA VAL A 104 -14.70 9.18 27.42
C VAL A 104 -14.30 10.07 28.59
N ARG A 105 -13.97 11.34 28.33
CA ARG A 105 -14.07 12.38 29.36
C ARG A 105 -14.51 13.73 28.79
N PRO A 106 -15.19 14.55 29.61
CA PRO A 106 -16.13 15.57 29.18
C PRO A 106 -15.45 16.89 28.88
N VAL A 107 -16.14 17.71 28.08
CA VAL A 107 -15.81 19.11 27.79
C VAL A 107 -15.77 19.94 29.10
N PRO A 108 -14.72 20.73 29.34
CA PRO A 108 -14.82 21.90 30.20
C PRO A 108 -14.76 23.17 29.35
N SER A 109 -15.87 23.91 29.35
CA SER A 109 -15.89 25.34 29.03
C SER A 109 -15.27 26.11 30.21
N SER A 110 -14.27 26.94 29.94
CA SER A 110 -14.08 28.26 30.58
C SER A 110 -12.94 29.01 29.92
N ALA A 111 -13.24 30.20 29.43
CA ALA A 111 -12.28 31.16 28.91
C ALA A 111 -11.49 31.78 30.06
N THR A 112 -10.16 31.74 29.98
CA THR A 112 -9.30 32.68 30.70
C THR A 112 -8.09 32.98 29.83
N SER A 113 -8.06 34.21 29.33
CA SER A 113 -7.00 34.78 28.51
C SER A 113 -5.79 35.10 29.39
N SER A 114 -4.73 34.31 29.27
CA SER A 114 -3.41 34.66 29.77
C SER A 114 -2.52 34.97 28.57
N PHE A 115 -2.30 36.26 28.32
CA PHE A 115 -1.37 36.75 27.29
C PHE A 115 0.07 36.41 27.71
N SER A 116 0.57 35.27 27.25
CA SER A 116 2.00 34.94 27.36
C SER A 116 2.72 35.38 26.08
N SER A 117 3.56 36.40 26.23
CA SER A 117 4.80 36.67 25.51
C SER A 117 4.88 36.22 24.05
N ILE A 118 4.79 37.19 23.12
CA ILE A 118 5.13 37.03 21.71
C ILE A 118 6.57 36.50 21.60
N SER A 119 6.72 35.19 21.43
CA SER A 119 7.93 34.62 20.88
C SER A 119 7.99 35.03 19.41
N LYS A 120 9.17 35.50 18.95
CA LYS A 120 9.38 35.86 17.55
C LYS A 120 8.97 34.67 16.70
N ALA A 121 7.89 34.82 15.93
CA ALA A 121 7.48 33.83 14.94
C ALA A 121 8.67 33.60 14.02
N SER A 122 9.31 32.44 14.14
CA SER A 122 10.29 32.03 13.14
C SER A 122 9.54 31.99 11.81
N LYS A 123 10.14 32.56 10.77
CA LYS A 123 9.55 32.51 9.43
C LYS A 123 9.52 31.04 9.02
N GLY A 124 8.37 30.39 9.17
CA GLY A 124 8.18 29.01 8.72
C GLY A 124 8.52 28.92 7.24
N THR A 125 9.36 27.95 6.89
CA THR A 125 9.67 27.64 5.49
C THR A 125 8.37 27.26 4.77
N ILE A 126 8.19 27.70 3.52
CA ILE A 126 6.98 27.37 2.72
C ILE A 126 6.70 25.84 2.69
N SER A 127 7.73 25.01 2.87
CA SER A 127 7.62 23.55 3.01
C SER A 127 6.61 23.09 4.06
N SER A 128 6.40 23.85 5.16
CA SER A 128 5.46 23.48 6.23
C SER A 128 4.00 23.51 5.80
N TYR A 129 3.69 24.18 4.69
CA TYR A 129 2.34 24.24 4.13
C TYR A 129 2.05 23.11 3.14
N PHE A 130 3.07 22.35 2.73
CA PHE A 130 2.89 21.17 1.92
C PHE A 130 2.65 19.94 2.80
N ASP A 131 1.74 19.07 2.37
CA ASP A 131 1.61 17.74 2.95
C ASP A 131 2.93 17.00 2.74
N ASN A 132 3.56 16.62 3.85
CA ASN A 132 4.77 15.84 3.88
C ASN A 132 4.53 14.61 4.76
N MET A 133 5.31 13.57 4.53
CA MET A 133 5.25 12.35 5.31
C MET A 133 6.66 11.91 5.64
N SER A 134 6.95 11.74 6.93
CA SER A 134 8.20 11.15 7.38
C SER A 134 8.27 9.66 7.01
N SER A 135 9.48 9.13 6.89
CA SER A 135 9.65 7.69 6.63
C SER A 135 9.01 6.84 7.73
N GLN A 136 9.06 7.26 9.00
CA GLN A 136 8.42 6.53 10.10
C GLN A 136 6.90 6.48 9.96
N GLU A 137 6.26 7.61 9.62
CA GLU A 137 4.82 7.64 9.38
C GLU A 137 4.43 6.77 8.20
N ASN A 138 5.19 6.83 7.11
CA ASN A 138 4.92 6.03 5.92
C ASN A 138 5.03 4.53 6.24
N ASN A 139 6.09 4.11 6.93
CA ASN A 139 6.29 2.71 7.32
C ASN A 139 5.16 2.21 8.23
N LYS A 140 4.72 3.03 9.19
CA LYS A 140 3.60 2.68 10.08
C LYS A 140 2.29 2.48 9.30
N ILE A 141 2.02 3.34 8.31
CA ILE A 141 0.85 3.18 7.45
C ILE A 141 0.98 1.92 6.60
N ASP A 142 2.16 1.68 6.02
CA ASP A 142 2.44 0.51 5.18
C ASP A 142 2.24 -0.81 5.94
N GLU A 143 2.68 -0.90 7.20
CA GLU A 143 2.47 -2.07 8.06
C GLU A 143 0.98 -2.34 8.33
N ILE A 144 0.23 -1.30 8.72
CA ILE A 144 -1.21 -1.40 8.99
C ILE A 144 -1.96 -1.80 7.71
N PHE A 145 -1.59 -1.19 6.60
CA PHE A 145 -2.21 -1.42 5.32
C PHE A 145 -1.90 -2.81 4.75
N ALA A 146 -0.65 -3.28 4.86
CA ALA A 146 -0.27 -4.64 4.49
C ALA A 146 -1.06 -5.68 5.30
N ARG A 147 -1.18 -5.48 6.62
CA ARG A 147 -2.01 -6.34 7.47
C ARG A 147 -3.47 -6.36 7.01
N ALA A 148 -4.04 -5.20 6.68
CA ALA A 148 -5.41 -5.13 6.18
C ALA A 148 -5.59 -5.92 4.87
N ILE A 149 -4.60 -5.87 3.97
CA ILE A 149 -4.59 -6.66 2.74
C ILE A 149 -4.60 -8.15 3.04
N TYR A 150 -3.70 -8.63 3.92
CA TYR A 150 -3.59 -10.06 4.21
C TYR A 150 -4.82 -10.62 4.92
N VAL A 151 -5.33 -9.89 5.92
CA VAL A 151 -6.52 -10.31 6.69
C VAL A 151 -7.78 -10.30 5.81
N SER A 152 -7.86 -9.38 4.85
CA SER A 152 -9.02 -9.24 3.96
C SER A 152 -8.87 -10.02 2.64
N GLU A 153 -7.80 -10.80 2.49
CA GLU A 153 -7.51 -11.58 1.27
C GLU A 153 -7.52 -10.76 -0.02
N ILE A 154 -7.07 -9.50 0.07
CA ILE A 154 -7.08 -8.57 -1.06
C ILE A 154 -5.92 -8.91 -2.01
N PRO A 155 -6.13 -8.88 -3.34
CA PRO A 155 -5.05 -9.05 -4.30
C PRO A 155 -3.92 -8.04 -4.10
N LEU A 156 -2.66 -8.50 -4.05
CA LEU A 156 -1.49 -7.63 -3.85
C LEU A 156 -1.30 -6.60 -4.97
N ASP A 157 -1.89 -6.84 -6.14
CA ASP A 157 -1.84 -5.90 -7.27
C ASP A 157 -2.81 -4.72 -7.10
N MET A 158 -3.63 -4.70 -6.04
CA MET A 158 -4.58 -3.64 -5.74
C MET A 158 -3.91 -2.26 -5.69
N THR A 159 -2.72 -2.16 -5.10
CA THR A 159 -1.97 -0.89 -4.96
C THR A 159 -1.50 -0.33 -6.30
N THR A 160 -1.50 -1.13 -7.36
CA THR A 160 -1.12 -0.68 -8.71
C THR A 160 -2.31 -0.15 -9.51
N LYS A 161 -3.55 -0.42 -9.08
CA LYS A 161 -4.75 -0.03 -9.83
C LYS A 161 -5.02 1.45 -9.64
N LYS A 162 -5.29 2.16 -10.74
CA LYS A 162 -5.55 3.60 -10.75
C LYS A 162 -6.63 4.04 -9.77
N ILE A 163 -7.73 3.28 -9.66
CA ILE A 163 -8.83 3.62 -8.76
C ILE A 163 -8.37 3.68 -7.30
N TRP A 164 -7.54 2.73 -6.87
CA TRP A 164 -6.99 2.68 -5.52
C TRP A 164 -5.94 3.77 -5.32
N LEU A 165 -5.08 4.02 -6.31
CA LEU A 165 -4.15 5.15 -6.28
C LEU A 165 -4.87 6.50 -6.15
N ASP A 166 -6.00 6.68 -6.81
CA ASP A 166 -6.83 7.88 -6.68
C ASP A 166 -7.43 7.98 -5.27
N VAL A 167 -7.88 6.87 -4.68
CA VAL A 167 -8.36 6.81 -3.28
C VAL A 167 -7.26 7.21 -2.29
N PHE A 168 -6.07 6.62 -2.38
CA PHE A 168 -4.95 6.98 -1.50
C PHE A 168 -4.57 8.46 -1.63
N LYS A 169 -4.46 8.96 -2.86
CA LYS A 169 -4.16 10.38 -3.12
C LYS A 169 -5.24 11.32 -2.59
N THR A 170 -6.50 10.89 -2.60
CA THR A 170 -7.62 11.67 -2.07
C THR A 170 -7.60 11.70 -0.55
N MET A 171 -7.24 10.60 0.10
CA MET A 171 -7.11 10.54 1.56
C MET A 171 -5.87 11.29 2.07
N ARG A 172 -4.72 11.10 1.45
CA ARG A 172 -3.47 11.81 1.77
C ARG A 172 -2.56 11.88 0.56
N CYS A 173 -2.30 13.08 0.05
CA CYS A 173 -1.60 13.24 -1.23
C CYS A 173 -0.10 12.93 -1.14
N ALA A 174 0.51 13.07 0.05
CA ALA A 174 1.91 12.68 0.28
C ALA A 174 2.11 11.16 0.37
N TYR A 175 1.06 10.39 0.67
CA TYR A 175 1.18 8.94 0.84
C TYR A 175 1.40 8.24 -0.50
N LYS A 176 2.40 7.35 -0.54
CA LYS A 176 2.65 6.46 -1.66
C LYS A 176 2.44 5.03 -1.16
N PRO A 177 1.38 4.34 -1.58
CA PRO A 177 1.13 2.99 -1.13
C PRO A 177 2.28 2.06 -1.53
N PRO A 178 2.50 0.97 -0.79
CA PRO A 178 3.58 0.04 -1.07
C PRO A 178 3.38 -0.63 -2.42
N SER A 179 4.49 -0.86 -3.10
CA SER A 179 4.52 -1.65 -4.32
C SER A 179 4.09 -3.09 -4.06
N ARG A 180 3.68 -3.78 -5.12
CA ARG A 180 3.39 -5.22 -5.05
C ARG A 180 4.57 -6.02 -4.49
N TYR A 181 5.79 -5.65 -4.84
CA TYR A 181 7.01 -6.30 -4.32
C TYR A 181 7.15 -6.09 -2.81
N GLN A 182 6.96 -4.87 -2.32
CA GLN A 182 7.01 -4.57 -0.88
C GLN A 182 5.97 -5.39 -0.11
N LEU A 183 4.76 -5.52 -0.66
CA LEU A 183 3.70 -6.35 -0.10
C LEU A 183 4.02 -7.85 -0.17
N SER A 184 4.63 -8.35 -1.25
CA SER A 184 4.87 -9.79 -1.39
C SER A 184 6.13 -10.30 -0.67
N SER A 185 6.98 -9.40 -0.17
CA SER A 185 8.25 -9.78 0.44
C SER A 185 8.48 -9.05 1.77
N PRO A 186 9.08 -7.85 1.84
CA PRO A 186 9.52 -7.31 3.13
C PRO A 186 8.37 -7.07 4.13
N LEU A 187 7.21 -6.59 3.69
CA LEU A 187 6.06 -6.39 4.58
C LEU A 187 5.39 -7.71 4.97
N LEU A 188 5.42 -8.71 4.09
CA LEU A 188 4.90 -10.04 4.40
C LEU A 188 5.77 -10.73 5.44
N GLU A 189 7.10 -10.66 5.30
CA GLU A 189 8.02 -11.27 6.27
C GLU A 189 8.00 -10.58 7.63
N SER A 190 7.88 -9.25 7.64
CA SER A 190 7.68 -8.50 8.88
C SER A 190 6.41 -8.93 9.60
N GLU A 191 5.29 -9.02 8.89
CA GLU A 191 4.01 -9.45 9.47
C GLU A 191 4.02 -10.93 9.87
N TYR A 192 4.67 -11.81 9.08
CA TYR A 192 4.89 -13.21 9.43
C TYR A 192 5.68 -13.33 10.73
N THR A 193 6.79 -12.62 10.87
CA THR A 193 7.62 -12.61 12.08
C THR A 193 6.81 -12.15 13.29
N ARG A 194 6.04 -11.07 13.13
CA ARG A 194 5.16 -10.54 14.19
C ARG A 194 4.09 -11.56 14.62
N VAL A 195 3.42 -12.19 13.65
CA VAL A 195 2.37 -13.19 13.93
C VAL A 195 2.97 -14.46 14.52
N LYS A 196 4.11 -14.92 14.01
CA LYS A 196 4.84 -16.09 14.52
C LYS A 196 5.25 -15.88 15.97
N ALA A 197 5.80 -14.72 16.33
CA ALA A 197 6.11 -14.38 17.72
C ALA A 197 4.87 -14.44 18.63
N ALA A 198 3.73 -13.90 18.17
CA ALA A 198 2.48 -13.96 18.92
C ALA A 198 1.94 -15.39 19.07
N VAL A 199 2.05 -16.22 18.03
CA VAL A 199 1.68 -17.65 18.06
C VAL A 199 2.58 -18.40 19.05
N SER A 200 3.90 -18.18 18.99
CA SER A 200 4.85 -18.79 19.94
C SER A 200 4.58 -18.39 21.39
N SER A 201 4.24 -17.12 21.65
CA SER A 201 3.84 -16.65 22.99
C SER A 201 2.61 -17.42 23.49
N LYS A 202 1.55 -17.50 22.66
CA LYS A 202 0.32 -18.24 23.00
C LYS A 202 0.56 -19.72 23.28
N ILE A 203 1.40 -20.37 22.48
CA ILE A 203 1.77 -21.79 22.70
C ILE A 203 2.53 -21.93 24.02
N SER A 204 3.46 -21.02 24.31
CA SER A 204 4.28 -21.08 25.52
C SER A 204 3.49 -20.82 26.81
N GLU A 205 2.45 -19.99 26.75
CA GLU A 205 1.61 -19.62 27.89
C GLU A 205 0.50 -20.66 28.15
N ALA A 206 0.15 -21.47 27.17
CA ALA A 206 -0.93 -22.44 27.30
C ALA A 206 -0.55 -23.57 28.28
N PRO A 207 -1.47 -23.95 29.21
CA PRO A 207 -1.22 -25.02 30.17
C PRO A 207 -1.33 -26.42 29.55
N ILE A 208 -2.18 -26.54 28.52
CA ILE A 208 -2.43 -27.78 27.78
C ILE A 208 -2.38 -27.43 26.31
N LEU A 209 -1.70 -28.29 25.55
CA LEU A 209 -1.58 -28.20 24.11
C LEU A 209 -2.00 -29.53 23.52
N SER A 210 -2.78 -29.50 22.44
CA SER A 210 -3.00 -30.68 21.61
C SER A 210 -2.67 -30.35 20.16
N LEU A 211 -1.99 -31.27 19.48
CA LEU A 211 -1.69 -31.16 18.06
C LEU A 211 -2.86 -31.74 17.25
N GLN A 212 -3.40 -30.95 16.32
CA GLN A 212 -4.37 -31.39 15.33
C GLN A 212 -3.73 -31.37 13.95
N MET A 213 -4.00 -32.42 13.18
CA MET A 213 -3.53 -32.54 11.81
C MET A 213 -4.70 -32.69 10.86
N ASP A 214 -4.60 -32.00 9.73
CA ASP A 214 -5.54 -32.12 8.63
C ASP A 214 -4.79 -32.25 7.31
N GLY A 215 -5.27 -33.09 6.42
CA GLY A 215 -4.65 -33.36 5.13
C GLY A 215 -5.68 -33.27 4.02
N TRP A 216 -5.40 -32.46 2.99
CA TRP A 216 -6.26 -32.38 1.81
C TRP A 216 -5.42 -32.26 0.53
N SER A 217 -6.07 -32.52 -0.61
CA SER A 217 -5.52 -32.23 -1.93
C SER A 217 -6.15 -30.94 -2.46
N ASN A 218 -5.34 -30.02 -2.99
CA ASN A 218 -5.86 -28.77 -3.58
C ASN A 218 -6.44 -29.01 -4.99
N CYS A 219 -6.94 -27.94 -5.63
CA CYS A 219 -7.52 -28.03 -6.99
C CYS A 219 -6.53 -28.41 -8.09
N ARG A 220 -5.21 -28.35 -7.83
CA ARG A 220 -4.14 -28.84 -8.70
C ARG A 220 -3.73 -30.27 -8.38
N ASN A 221 -4.40 -30.93 -7.44
CA ASN A 221 -4.07 -32.25 -6.92
C ASN A 221 -2.72 -32.28 -6.17
N ASP A 222 -2.24 -31.14 -5.68
CA ASP A 222 -1.09 -31.07 -4.78
C ASP A 222 -1.57 -31.47 -3.38
N SER A 223 -0.85 -32.39 -2.73
CA SER A 223 -1.15 -32.81 -1.37
C SER A 223 -0.59 -31.80 -0.36
N ILE A 224 -1.44 -31.36 0.57
CA ILE A 224 -1.14 -30.38 1.61
C ILE A 224 -1.49 -31.00 2.95
N SER A 225 -0.57 -30.86 3.91
CA SER A 225 -0.80 -31.26 5.30
C SER A 225 -0.64 -30.07 6.23
N LYS A 226 -1.62 -29.87 7.08
CA LYS A 226 -1.74 -28.76 8.02
C LYS A 226 -1.56 -29.26 9.44
N PHE A 227 -0.86 -28.47 10.23
CA PHE A 227 -0.64 -28.65 11.64
C PHE A 227 -1.22 -27.45 12.37
N ASP A 228 -2.25 -27.71 13.17
CA ASP A 228 -2.87 -26.74 14.07
C ASP A 228 -2.51 -27.12 15.51
N ILE A 229 -2.07 -26.14 16.30
CA ILE A 229 -1.86 -26.34 17.73
C ILE A 229 -3.06 -25.75 18.46
N ASN A 230 -3.83 -26.61 19.09
CA ASN A 230 -4.98 -26.19 19.88
C ASN A 230 -4.48 -25.79 21.27
N THR A 231 -4.49 -24.48 21.52
CA THR A 231 -4.57 -23.91 22.86
C THR A 231 -6.05 -23.64 23.18
N PRO A 232 -6.44 -23.11 24.36
CA PRO A 232 -7.82 -22.64 24.59
C PRO A 232 -8.36 -21.72 23.47
N LEU A 233 -7.46 -21.05 22.74
CA LEU A 233 -7.75 -20.44 21.43
C LEU A 233 -6.87 -21.11 20.35
N PRO A 234 -7.45 -21.86 19.39
CA PRO A 234 -6.68 -22.56 18.37
C PRO A 234 -5.76 -21.62 17.58
N VAL A 235 -4.53 -22.06 17.31
CA VAL A 235 -3.57 -21.34 16.47
C VAL A 235 -3.13 -22.22 15.30
N PHE A 236 -3.12 -21.63 14.12
CA PHE A 236 -2.47 -22.22 12.97
C PHE A 236 -0.96 -22.22 13.18
N TYR A 237 -0.33 -23.39 13.13
CA TYR A 237 1.12 -23.51 13.34
C TYR A 237 1.87 -23.53 12.01
N LYS A 238 1.55 -24.49 11.14
CA LYS A 238 2.29 -24.72 9.90
C LYS A 238 1.42 -25.44 8.88
N SER A 239 1.66 -25.17 7.60
CA SER A 239 1.20 -26.00 6.48
C SER A 239 2.40 -26.42 5.65
N ILE A 240 2.42 -27.68 5.22
CA ILE A 240 3.46 -28.24 4.36
C ILE A 240 2.84 -28.76 3.06
N HIS A 241 3.52 -28.47 1.96
CA HIS A 241 3.28 -29.17 0.70
C HIS A 241 3.99 -30.51 0.78
N THR A 242 3.23 -31.61 0.72
CA THR A 242 3.80 -32.96 0.82
C THR A 242 4.15 -33.54 -0.54
N GLU A 243 3.86 -32.81 -1.63
CA GLU A 243 4.14 -33.22 -3.02
C GLU A 243 3.64 -34.66 -3.28
N ASP A 244 4.54 -35.55 -3.70
CA ASP A 244 4.25 -36.95 -4.00
C ASP A 244 4.07 -37.82 -2.74
N ASN A 245 4.46 -37.32 -1.56
CA ASN A 245 4.31 -38.02 -0.27
C ASN A 245 2.89 -37.84 0.30
N ARG A 246 1.87 -38.19 -0.50
CA ARG A 246 0.45 -37.93 -0.21
C ARG A 246 -0.04 -38.65 1.04
N HIS A 247 -0.02 -37.95 2.17
CA HIS A 247 -0.51 -38.45 3.46
C HIS A 247 0.14 -39.77 3.90
N LEU A 248 1.37 -40.05 3.45
CA LEU A 248 2.09 -41.23 3.88
C LEU A 248 2.49 -41.09 5.34
N ALA A 249 2.12 -42.07 6.16
CA ALA A 249 2.48 -42.11 7.58
C ALA A 249 4.00 -42.02 7.79
N THR A 250 4.80 -42.61 6.90
CA THR A 250 6.27 -42.58 6.94
C THR A 250 6.84 -41.17 6.76
N PHE A 251 6.13 -40.29 6.06
CA PHE A 251 6.52 -38.89 5.87
C PHE A 251 5.94 -38.00 6.97
N LEU A 252 4.70 -38.25 7.40
CA LEU A 252 4.04 -37.44 8.42
C LEU A 252 4.61 -37.66 9.83
N ALA A 253 4.95 -38.90 10.19
CA ALA A 253 5.50 -39.22 11.50
C ALA A 253 6.74 -38.39 11.88
N PRO A 254 7.79 -38.27 11.05
CA PRO A 254 8.93 -37.42 11.38
C PRO A 254 8.58 -35.93 11.40
N GLU A 255 7.63 -35.45 10.59
CA GLU A 255 7.17 -34.05 10.66
C GLU A 255 6.41 -33.77 11.96
N ILE A 256 5.62 -34.72 12.46
CA ILE A 256 4.98 -34.62 13.78
C ILE A 256 6.04 -34.49 14.87
N VAL A 257 7.07 -35.34 14.84
CA VAL A 257 8.16 -35.30 15.83
C VAL A 257 8.86 -33.93 15.81
N LYS A 258 9.16 -33.38 14.63
CA LYS A 258 9.75 -32.02 14.53
C LYS A 258 8.87 -30.95 15.19
N VAL A 259 7.55 -30.99 14.96
CA VAL A 259 6.61 -30.04 15.58
C VAL A 259 6.59 -30.18 17.10
N LEU A 260 6.69 -31.42 17.62
CA LEU A 260 6.74 -31.68 19.06
C LEU A 260 8.05 -31.20 19.70
N GLU A 261 9.18 -31.40 19.03
CA GLU A 261 10.50 -30.94 19.51
C GLU A 261 10.60 -29.41 19.53
N GLU A 262 10.02 -28.73 18.53
CA GLU A 262 9.94 -27.27 18.47
C GLU A 262 9.02 -26.67 19.55
N SER A 263 8.12 -27.48 20.13
CA SER A 263 7.12 -27.08 21.12
C SER A 263 7.09 -28.03 22.31
N PRO A 264 8.11 -27.98 23.20
CA PRO A 264 8.37 -29.00 24.24
C PRO A 264 7.27 -29.18 25.30
N LYS A 265 6.23 -28.34 25.30
CA LYS A 265 5.05 -28.45 26.17
C LYS A 265 3.93 -29.32 25.58
N LEU A 266 4.05 -29.79 24.34
CA LEU A 266 3.03 -30.64 23.71
C LEU A 266 2.96 -32.01 24.38
N GLN A 267 1.79 -32.36 24.90
CA GLN A 267 1.47 -33.72 25.33
C GLN A 267 0.52 -34.32 24.28
N ILE A 268 0.84 -35.51 23.78
CA ILE A 268 -0.05 -36.28 22.91
C ILE A 268 -0.98 -37.07 23.82
N PHE A 269 -2.29 -36.84 23.71
CA PHE A 269 -3.32 -37.68 24.33
C PHE A 269 -3.90 -38.64 23.29
#